data_AF-A0A972PXK6-F1
#
_entry.id   AF-A0A972PXK6-F1
#
_cell.length_a   1.000
_cell.length_b   1.000
_cell.length_c   1.000
_cell.angle_alpha   90.00
_cell.angle_beta   90.00
_cell.angle_gamma   90.00
#
_symmetry.space_group_name_H-M   'P 1'
#
loop_
_entity.id
_entity.type
_entity.pdbx_description
1 polymer ?
#
loop_
_entity_poly.entity_id
_entity_poly.type
_entity_poly.pdbx_seq_one_letter_code
_entity_poly.pdbx_strand_id
1 'polypeptide(L)'
;DQVFECVAADRLYLSVLLSKSAEEADSLAGELPPWSVVFGFDNHPSLVEVWDRQTREMALSCGGRQGDSELARRMEEKFEWPWYLSERAYYRGDLSTVDYFTFAGKVAGLFAAVEEKAGGYPLGRVAIPSYYGAAFYCETDIHHAEGDGGAGEAWLEAYRAALDEGAHVNRPRGEVAKMVYARMDPENIRMIRNLKRVMDPKGLLNPGQLMEGV
;
A
#
# COMPACT_ATOMS: atom_id res chain seq x y z
N ASP A 1 5.91 -3.24 -25.45
CA ASP A 1 5.53 -3.42 -24.04
C ASP A 1 4.22 -2.69 -23.78
N GLN A 2 3.27 -3.33 -23.12
CA GLN A 2 2.04 -2.68 -22.69
C GLN A 2 2.34 -1.99 -21.36
N VAL A 3 2.26 -0.67 -21.34
CA VAL A 3 2.37 0.10 -20.11
C VAL A 3 0.95 0.44 -19.69
N PHE A 4 0.48 -0.24 -18.64
CA PHE A 4 -0.75 0.14 -17.96
C PHE A 4 -0.44 0.38 -16.50
N GLU A 5 -0.92 1.50 -16.00
CA GLU A 5 -0.89 1.84 -14.59
C GLU A 5 -2.28 1.51 -14.02
N CYS A 6 -2.31 0.91 -12.83
CA CYS A 6 -3.56 0.60 -12.18
C CYS A 6 -3.42 0.81 -10.68
N VAL A 7 -4.41 1.46 -10.07
CA VAL A 7 -4.49 1.62 -8.63
C VAL A 7 -5.95 1.51 -8.20
N ALA A 8 -6.21 0.68 -7.19
CA ALA A 8 -7.48 0.62 -6.51
C ALA A 8 -7.31 1.26 -5.13
N ALA A 9 -8.02 2.35 -4.86
CA ALA A 9 -7.89 3.09 -3.61
C ALA A 9 -9.27 3.34 -3.01
N ASP A 10 -9.35 3.31 -1.68
CA ASP A 10 -10.55 3.76 -0.99
C ASP A 10 -10.66 5.29 -1.01
N ARG A 11 -11.85 5.79 -0.70
CA ARG A 11 -12.14 7.23 -0.76
C ARG A 11 -11.20 8.09 0.08
N LEU A 12 -10.72 7.60 1.24
CA LEU A 12 -9.88 8.40 2.12
C LEU A 12 -8.44 8.44 1.58
N TYR A 13 -7.90 7.30 1.15
CA TYR A 13 -6.58 7.27 0.54
C TYR A 13 -6.54 8.18 -0.69
N LEU A 14 -7.54 8.04 -1.57
CA LEU A 14 -7.58 8.80 -2.80
C LEU A 14 -7.76 10.30 -2.56
N SER A 15 -8.60 10.70 -1.59
CA SER A 15 -8.78 12.11 -1.30
C SER A 15 -7.54 12.75 -0.69
N VAL A 16 -6.86 12.06 0.24
CA VAL A 16 -5.60 12.53 0.84
C VAL A 16 -4.47 12.56 -0.19
N LEU A 17 -4.46 11.64 -1.16
CA LEU A 17 -3.47 11.68 -2.24
C LEU A 17 -3.65 12.91 -3.16
N LEU A 18 -4.91 13.30 -3.41
CA LEU A 18 -5.27 14.30 -4.43
C LEU A 18 -5.47 15.72 -3.90
N SER A 19 -5.51 15.91 -2.59
CA SER A 19 -5.77 17.21 -1.95
C SER A 19 -4.49 17.88 -1.43
N LYS A 20 -4.62 19.14 -1.01
CA LYS A 20 -3.52 19.94 -0.43
C LYS A 20 -3.76 20.34 1.02
N SER A 21 -4.96 20.11 1.55
CA SER A 21 -5.31 20.34 2.95
C SER A 21 -6.27 19.28 3.46
N ALA A 22 -6.39 19.17 4.79
CA ALA A 22 -7.26 18.19 5.41
C ALA A 22 -8.74 18.45 5.10
N GLU A 23 -9.15 19.73 5.06
CA GLU A 23 -10.53 20.13 4.72
C GLU A 23 -10.87 19.77 3.27
N GLU A 24 -9.94 19.98 2.33
CA GLU A 24 -10.13 19.58 0.94
C GLU A 24 -10.24 18.05 0.81
N ALA A 25 -9.40 17.31 1.55
CA ALA A 25 -9.44 15.84 1.56
C ALA A 25 -10.76 15.31 2.14
N ASP A 26 -11.27 15.92 3.22
CA ASP A 26 -12.55 15.54 3.82
C ASP A 26 -13.73 15.86 2.89
N SER A 27 -13.69 17.02 2.20
CA SER A 27 -14.70 17.38 1.19
C SER A 27 -14.71 16.38 0.04
N LEU A 28 -13.54 16.08 -0.54
CA LEU A 28 -13.42 15.15 -1.67
C LEU A 28 -13.80 13.72 -1.27
N ALA A 29 -13.43 13.25 -0.07
CA ALA A 29 -13.84 11.93 0.44
C ALA A 29 -15.37 11.79 0.57
N GLY A 30 -16.08 12.91 0.81
CA GLY A 30 -17.55 12.94 0.86
C GLY A 30 -18.23 12.74 -0.50
N GLU A 31 -17.53 13.03 -1.59
CA GLU A 31 -18.04 12.91 -2.98
C GLU A 31 -17.64 11.58 -3.64
N LEU A 32 -16.53 11.00 -3.21
CA LEU A 32 -15.99 9.77 -3.79
C LEU A 32 -16.80 8.52 -3.38
N PRO A 33 -16.92 7.52 -4.28
CA PRO A 33 -17.45 6.22 -3.92
C PRO A 33 -16.52 5.52 -2.92
N PRO A 34 -16.97 4.50 -2.17
CA PRO A 34 -16.15 3.81 -1.18
C PRO A 34 -14.79 3.34 -1.72
N TRP A 35 -14.78 2.88 -2.97
CA TRP A 35 -13.58 2.47 -3.70
C TRP A 35 -13.62 3.02 -5.12
N SER A 36 -12.45 3.46 -5.59
CA SER A 36 -12.22 3.88 -6.96
C SER A 36 -11.06 3.08 -7.55
N VAL A 37 -11.15 2.75 -8.84
CA VAL A 37 -10.06 2.13 -9.59
C VAL A 37 -9.68 3.07 -10.73
N VAL A 38 -8.39 3.37 -10.84
CA VAL A 38 -7.85 4.24 -11.88
C VAL A 38 -6.97 3.40 -12.79
N PHE A 39 -7.23 3.48 -14.08
CA PHE A 39 -6.44 2.83 -15.13
C PHE A 39 -5.77 3.91 -15.99
N GLY A 40 -4.46 3.84 -16.15
CA GLY A 40 -3.69 4.59 -17.14
C GLY A 40 -3.31 3.66 -18.30
N PHE A 41 -3.48 4.13 -19.54
CA PHE A 41 -3.09 3.41 -20.75
C PHE A 41 -2.11 4.24 -21.55
N ASP A 42 -0.90 3.71 -21.78
CA ASP A 42 0.08 4.35 -22.66
C ASP A 42 0.41 3.45 -23.87
N ASN A 43 -0.07 3.88 -25.04
CA ASN A 43 0.20 3.22 -26.31
C ASN A 43 -0.23 4.03 -27.55
N HIS A 44 -0.16 3.39 -28.72
CA HIS A 44 -0.76 3.92 -29.94
C HIS A 44 -2.27 4.24 -29.72
N PRO A 45 -2.78 5.39 -30.19
CA PRO A 45 -4.15 5.84 -29.90
C PRO A 45 -5.24 4.80 -30.18
N SER A 46 -5.14 4.07 -31.29
CA SER A 46 -6.12 3.03 -31.63
C SER A 46 -6.17 1.86 -30.66
N LEU A 47 -5.07 1.55 -29.96
CA LEU A 47 -5.05 0.52 -28.91
C LEU A 47 -5.63 1.07 -27.61
N VAL A 48 -5.30 2.31 -27.26
CA VAL A 48 -5.86 3.00 -26.09
C VAL A 48 -7.38 3.07 -26.19
N GLU A 49 -7.94 3.43 -27.35
CA GLU A 49 -9.39 3.45 -27.57
C GLU A 49 -10.04 2.08 -27.37
N VAL A 50 -9.36 0.99 -27.77
CA VAL A 50 -9.86 -0.37 -27.57
C VAL A 50 -9.84 -0.76 -26.09
N TRP A 51 -8.74 -0.46 -25.39
CA TRP A 51 -8.58 -0.79 -23.97
C TRP A 51 -9.48 0.04 -23.06
N ASP A 52 -9.68 1.32 -23.35
CA ASP A 52 -10.62 2.17 -22.63
C ASP A 52 -12.04 1.61 -22.74
N ARG A 53 -12.48 1.27 -23.96
CA ARG A 53 -13.79 0.66 -24.19
C ARG A 53 -13.94 -0.67 -23.44
N GLN A 54 -12.97 -1.58 -23.56
CA GLN A 54 -13.03 -2.89 -22.89
C GLN A 54 -13.03 -2.76 -21.36
N THR A 55 -12.21 -1.86 -20.83
CA THR A 55 -12.15 -1.59 -19.39
C THR A 55 -13.46 -1.01 -18.88
N ARG A 56 -14.07 -0.10 -19.63
CA ARG A 56 -15.38 0.46 -19.32
C ARG A 56 -16.48 -0.61 -19.31
N GLU A 57 -16.51 -1.49 -20.32
CA GLU A 57 -17.47 -2.60 -20.38
C GLU A 57 -17.29 -3.56 -19.19
N MET A 58 -16.05 -3.90 -18.85
CA MET A 58 -15.72 -4.73 -17.70
C MET A 58 -16.16 -4.07 -16.39
N ALA A 59 -15.85 -2.78 -16.20
CA ALA A 59 -16.24 -2.03 -15.00
C ALA A 59 -17.76 -2.01 -14.83
N LEU A 60 -18.51 -1.78 -15.91
CA LEU A 60 -19.98 -1.85 -15.89
C LEU A 60 -20.49 -3.25 -15.50
N SER A 61 -19.86 -4.32 -16.01
CA SER A 61 -20.23 -5.69 -15.65
C SER A 61 -20.01 -6.01 -14.16
N CYS A 62 -19.09 -5.30 -13.50
CA CYS A 62 -18.82 -5.37 -12.07
C CYS A 62 -19.66 -4.38 -11.23
N GLY A 63 -20.62 -3.66 -11.85
CA GLY A 63 -21.43 -2.64 -11.17
C GLY A 63 -20.72 -1.30 -10.94
N GLY A 64 -19.54 -1.12 -11.51
CA GLY A 64 -18.81 0.14 -11.52
C GLY A 64 -19.41 1.15 -12.51
N ARG A 65 -18.92 2.39 -12.41
CA ARG A 65 -19.24 3.47 -13.35
C ARG A 65 -17.99 4.27 -13.64
N GLN A 66 -17.95 4.89 -14.82
CA GLN A 66 -16.86 5.80 -15.16
C GLN A 66 -16.87 7.00 -14.19
N GLY A 67 -15.69 7.35 -13.69
CA GLY A 67 -15.48 8.53 -12.85
C GLY A 67 -15.61 9.83 -13.64
N ASP A 68 -15.55 10.95 -12.91
CA ASP A 68 -15.55 12.28 -13.52
C ASP A 68 -14.21 12.60 -14.21
N SER A 69 -14.26 13.37 -15.29
CA SER A 69 -13.07 13.77 -16.06
C SER A 69 -12.08 14.60 -15.25
N GLU A 70 -12.55 15.40 -14.29
CA GLU A 70 -11.66 16.17 -13.42
C GLU A 70 -10.88 15.27 -12.47
N LEU A 71 -11.52 14.22 -11.92
CA LEU A 71 -10.83 13.24 -11.09
C LEU A 71 -9.76 12.48 -11.89
N ALA A 72 -10.07 12.11 -13.13
CA ALA A 72 -9.11 11.46 -14.02
C ALA A 72 -7.90 12.37 -14.30
N ARG A 73 -8.13 13.66 -14.59
CA ARG A 73 -7.08 14.66 -14.81
C ARG A 73 -6.18 14.84 -13.59
N ARG A 74 -6.76 14.93 -12.38
CA ARG A 74 -6.00 15.03 -11.12
C ARG A 74 -5.13 13.79 -10.88
N MET A 75 -5.62 12.61 -11.24
CA MET A 75 -4.86 11.36 -11.14
C MET A 75 -3.72 11.29 -12.14
N GLU A 76 -3.94 11.72 -13.38
CA GLU A 76 -2.90 11.83 -14.41
C GLU A 76 -1.75 12.72 -13.91
N GLU A 77 -2.07 13.92 -13.40
CA GLU A 77 -1.08 14.81 -12.79
C GLU A 77 -0.32 14.13 -11.63
N LYS A 78 -0.97 13.24 -10.86
CA LYS A 78 -0.31 12.52 -9.77
C LYS A 78 0.58 11.37 -10.23
N PHE A 79 0.24 10.68 -11.32
CA PHE A 79 1.12 9.63 -11.85
C PHE A 79 2.45 10.20 -12.39
N GLU A 80 2.46 11.47 -12.82
CA GLU A 80 3.70 12.18 -13.18
C GLU A 80 4.61 12.50 -11.99
N TRP A 81 4.11 12.37 -10.75
CA TRP A 81 4.86 12.66 -9.54
C TRP A 81 5.41 11.39 -8.87
N PRO A 82 6.68 11.40 -8.41
CA PRO A 82 7.24 10.26 -7.68
C PRO A 82 6.42 9.93 -6.42
N TRP A 83 5.98 8.68 -6.31
CA TRP A 83 5.09 8.22 -5.22
C TRP A 83 5.60 8.59 -3.81
N TYR A 84 6.91 8.47 -3.58
CA TYR A 84 7.55 8.73 -2.28
C TYR A 84 7.64 10.21 -1.91
N LEU A 85 7.31 11.13 -2.81
CA LEU A 85 7.23 12.57 -2.54
C LEU A 85 5.81 13.02 -2.17
N SER A 86 4.83 12.11 -2.23
CA SER A 86 3.45 12.42 -1.84
C SER A 86 3.37 12.54 -0.33
N GLU A 87 3.38 13.77 0.17
CA GLU A 87 3.15 14.06 1.58
C GLU A 87 1.69 13.80 1.93
N ARG A 88 1.44 12.93 2.92
CA ARG A 88 0.09 12.53 3.37
C ARG A 88 -0.10 12.73 4.88
N ALA A 89 0.97 13.03 5.62
CA ALA A 89 0.90 13.37 7.04
C ALA A 89 0.07 14.64 7.28
N TYR A 90 -0.03 15.54 6.29
CA TYR A 90 -0.80 16.78 6.41
C TYR A 90 -2.27 16.57 6.84
N TYR A 91 -2.85 15.39 6.59
CA TYR A 91 -4.27 15.14 6.86
C TYR A 91 -4.61 15.13 8.36
N ARG A 92 -3.74 14.59 9.21
CA ARG A 92 -3.94 14.54 10.68
C ARG A 92 -2.72 14.93 11.51
N GLY A 93 -1.59 15.25 10.87
CA GLY A 93 -0.34 15.65 11.50
C GLY A 93 0.77 14.64 11.26
N ASP A 94 0.45 13.34 11.29
CA ASP A 94 1.41 12.25 11.09
C ASP A 94 0.73 11.00 10.48
N LEU A 95 1.54 10.04 10.06
CA LEU A 95 1.11 8.84 9.33
C LEU A 95 1.97 7.62 9.66
N SER A 96 1.30 6.51 9.99
CA SER A 96 1.92 5.19 10.10
C SER A 96 1.38 4.24 9.02
N THR A 97 2.25 3.64 8.21
CA THR A 97 1.84 2.79 7.08
C THR A 97 2.04 1.31 7.34
N VAL A 98 1.02 0.49 7.05
CA VAL A 98 1.13 -0.97 7.00
C VAL A 98 1.13 -1.41 5.55
N ASP A 99 2.29 -1.87 5.05
CA ASP A 99 2.49 -2.24 3.66
C ASP A 99 2.96 -3.69 3.49
N TYR A 100 2.40 -4.37 2.49
CA TYR A 100 2.69 -5.76 2.21
C TYR A 100 2.27 -6.16 0.80
N PHE A 101 2.78 -7.29 0.33
CA PHE A 101 2.27 -7.98 -0.84
C PHE A 101 1.35 -9.13 -0.44
N THR A 102 0.34 -9.38 -1.27
CA THR A 102 -0.54 -10.55 -1.13
C THR A 102 -1.12 -10.97 -2.48
N PHE A 103 -1.86 -12.08 -2.51
CA PHE A 103 -2.59 -12.52 -3.71
C PHE A 103 -3.97 -11.85 -3.79
N ALA A 104 -4.49 -11.67 -5.01
CA ALA A 104 -5.76 -11.00 -5.28
C ALA A 104 -6.91 -11.44 -4.35
N GLY A 105 -7.08 -12.76 -4.18
CA GLY A 105 -8.16 -13.33 -3.37
C GLY A 105 -8.05 -13.08 -1.86
N LYS A 106 -6.91 -12.57 -1.37
CA LYS A 106 -6.68 -12.28 0.06
C LYS A 106 -6.77 -10.80 0.42
N VAL A 107 -6.78 -9.90 -0.57
CA VAL A 107 -6.71 -8.44 -0.35
C VAL A 107 -7.78 -7.95 0.63
N ALA A 108 -9.05 -8.30 0.40
CA ALA A 108 -10.16 -7.85 1.25
C ALA A 108 -10.05 -8.36 2.70
N GLY A 109 -9.68 -9.63 2.90
CA GLY A 109 -9.52 -10.21 4.23
C GLY A 109 -8.37 -9.57 5.01
N LEU A 110 -7.25 -9.29 4.33
CA LEU A 110 -6.10 -8.62 4.92
C LEU A 110 -6.40 -7.17 5.30
N PHE A 111 -7.10 -6.41 4.46
CA PHE A 111 -7.55 -5.07 4.85
C PHE A 111 -8.47 -5.09 6.07
N ALA A 112 -9.38 -6.06 6.16
CA ALA A 112 -10.26 -6.20 7.32
C ALA A 112 -9.48 -6.56 8.60
N ALA A 113 -8.50 -7.47 8.52
CA ALA A 113 -7.67 -7.86 9.66
C ALA A 113 -6.82 -6.69 10.17
N VAL A 114 -6.26 -5.89 9.27
CA VAL A 114 -5.53 -4.65 9.59
C VAL A 114 -6.47 -3.63 10.24
N GLU A 115 -7.64 -3.38 9.66
CA GLU A 115 -8.63 -2.42 10.17
C GLU A 115 -9.07 -2.76 11.60
N GLU A 116 -9.31 -4.05 11.91
CA GLU A 116 -9.70 -4.49 13.26
C GLU A 116 -8.66 -4.11 14.32
N LYS A 117 -7.38 -4.07 13.95
CA LYS A 117 -6.25 -3.78 14.87
C LYS A 117 -5.76 -2.34 14.80
N ALA A 118 -6.27 -1.53 13.88
CA ALA A 118 -5.81 -0.16 13.67
C ALA A 118 -6.41 0.84 14.67
N GLY A 119 -6.81 0.43 15.87
CA GLY A 119 -7.14 1.33 17.00
C GLY A 119 -8.32 2.30 16.79
N GLY A 120 -9.09 2.18 15.72
CA GLY A 120 -10.15 3.12 15.35
C GLY A 120 -9.66 4.42 14.70
N TYR A 121 -8.39 4.48 14.31
CA TYR A 121 -7.83 5.61 13.55
C TYR A 121 -8.47 5.72 12.15
N PRO A 122 -8.51 6.91 11.52
CA PRO A 122 -8.88 7.06 10.12
C PRO A 122 -7.92 6.29 9.22
N LEU A 123 -8.47 5.44 8.34
CA LEU A 123 -7.70 4.56 7.47
C LEU A 123 -7.87 4.90 5.99
N GLY A 124 -6.77 5.17 5.30
CA GLY A 124 -6.71 5.16 3.84
C GLY A 124 -6.17 3.83 3.35
N ARG A 125 -6.76 3.20 2.34
CA ARG A 125 -6.27 1.94 1.77
C ARG A 125 -6.04 2.02 0.28
N VAL A 126 -4.98 1.35 -0.17
CA VAL A 126 -4.66 1.20 -1.58
C VAL A 126 -4.18 -0.20 -1.90
N ALA A 127 -4.57 -0.70 -3.07
CA ALA A 127 -4.10 -1.94 -3.67
C ALA A 127 -3.63 -1.65 -5.11
N ILE A 128 -2.36 -1.93 -5.37
CA ILE A 128 -1.71 -1.76 -6.68
C ILE A 128 -1.40 -3.16 -7.22
N PRO A 129 -1.98 -3.57 -8.36
CA PRO A 129 -1.70 -4.87 -8.93
C PRO A 129 -0.22 -5.02 -9.27
N SER A 130 0.32 -6.16 -8.92
CA SER A 130 1.64 -6.64 -9.29
C SER A 130 1.49 -7.97 -10.05
N TYR A 131 2.47 -8.33 -10.86
CA TYR A 131 2.48 -9.59 -11.61
C TYR A 131 1.16 -9.83 -12.40
N TYR A 132 0.80 -8.88 -13.26
CA TYR A 132 -0.41 -8.93 -14.09
C TYR A 132 -1.72 -9.14 -13.29
N GLY A 133 -1.75 -8.67 -12.04
CA GLY A 133 -2.94 -8.74 -11.18
C GLY A 133 -3.11 -10.05 -10.42
N ALA A 134 -2.14 -10.97 -10.46
CA ALA A 134 -2.19 -12.15 -9.57
C ALA A 134 -1.84 -11.79 -8.11
N ALA A 135 -0.95 -10.81 -7.94
CA ALA A 135 -0.52 -10.28 -6.65
C ALA A 135 -0.83 -8.79 -6.58
N PHE A 136 -0.82 -8.23 -5.37
CA PHE A 136 -1.05 -6.83 -5.10
C PHE A 136 -0.06 -6.35 -4.07
N TYR A 137 0.52 -5.17 -4.31
CA TYR A 137 1.01 -4.34 -3.22
C TYR A 137 -0.20 -3.71 -2.54
N CYS A 138 -0.29 -3.85 -1.24
CA CYS A 138 -1.34 -3.29 -0.42
C CYS A 138 -0.70 -2.39 0.63
N GLU A 139 -1.34 -1.25 0.87
CA GLU A 139 -0.92 -0.30 1.88
C GLU A 139 -2.16 0.22 2.62
N THR A 140 -2.06 0.31 3.93
CA THR A 140 -3.04 0.96 4.80
C THR A 140 -2.35 2.09 5.55
N ASP A 141 -2.81 3.30 5.29
CA ASP A 141 -2.42 4.51 5.99
C ASP A 141 -3.23 4.62 7.28
N ILE A 142 -2.54 4.66 8.43
CA ILE A 142 -3.13 4.93 9.75
C ILE A 142 -2.83 6.39 10.07
N HIS A 143 -3.83 7.27 9.90
CA HIS A 143 -3.64 8.71 10.12
C HIS A 143 -3.82 9.08 11.60
N HIS A 144 -2.86 9.81 12.16
CA HIS A 144 -2.90 10.21 13.57
C HIS A 144 -2.27 11.59 13.79
N ALA A 145 -2.43 12.11 15.01
CA ALA A 145 -1.76 13.34 15.41
C ALA A 145 -0.27 13.10 15.65
N GLU A 146 0.55 14.14 15.46
CA GLU A 146 1.96 14.11 15.84
C GLU A 146 2.11 13.85 17.36
N GLY A 147 2.97 12.91 17.73
CA GLY A 147 3.18 12.54 19.14
C GLY A 147 2.08 11.68 19.76
N ASP A 148 1.15 11.14 18.97
CA ASP A 148 0.16 10.18 19.47
C ASP A 148 0.83 8.85 19.89
N GLY A 149 0.85 8.60 21.20
CA GLY A 149 1.46 7.41 21.78
C GLY A 149 0.72 6.10 21.47
N GLY A 150 -0.55 6.15 21.09
CA GLY A 150 -1.35 4.97 20.74
C GLY A 150 -1.13 4.47 19.31
N ALA A 151 -0.70 5.35 18.41
CA ALA A 151 -0.54 5.05 17.00
C ALA A 151 0.53 3.97 16.75
N GLY A 152 1.63 4.01 17.51
CA GLY A 152 2.70 3.01 17.41
C GLY A 152 2.25 1.60 17.81
N GLU A 153 1.41 1.46 18.83
CA GLU A 153 0.85 0.18 19.24
C GLU A 153 -0.15 -0.34 18.19
N ALA A 154 -1.06 0.53 17.72
CA ALA A 154 -2.01 0.18 16.67
C ALA A 154 -1.30 -0.28 15.38
N TRP A 155 -0.22 0.40 15.00
CA TRP A 155 0.61 0.04 13.86
C TRP A 155 1.26 -1.34 14.01
N LEU A 156 1.82 -1.65 15.19
CA LEU A 156 2.43 -2.95 15.48
C LEU A 156 1.39 -4.08 15.48
N GLU A 157 0.23 -3.87 16.10
CA GLU A 157 -0.87 -4.85 16.13
C GLU A 157 -1.42 -5.11 14.73
N ALA A 158 -1.58 -4.05 13.92
CA ALA A 158 -2.02 -4.15 12.54
C ALA A 158 -1.03 -4.94 11.66
N TYR A 159 0.28 -4.71 11.79
CA TYR A 159 1.28 -5.53 11.13
C TYR A 159 1.25 -6.99 11.57
N ARG A 160 1.06 -7.25 12.87
CA ARG A 160 0.94 -8.61 13.40
C ARG A 160 -0.25 -9.35 12.78
N ALA A 161 -1.41 -8.70 12.73
CA ALA A 161 -2.61 -9.26 12.10
C ALA A 161 -2.39 -9.55 10.60
N ALA A 162 -1.76 -8.63 9.86
CA ALA A 162 -1.43 -8.86 8.46
C ALA A 162 -0.51 -10.09 8.28
N LEU A 163 0.52 -10.21 9.12
CA LEU A 163 1.45 -11.35 9.07
C LEU A 163 0.77 -12.68 9.43
N ASP A 164 -0.15 -12.69 10.38
CA ASP A 164 -0.90 -13.88 10.79
C ASP A 164 -1.83 -14.39 9.67
N GLU A 165 -2.35 -13.48 8.84
CA GLU A 165 -3.12 -13.79 7.62
C GLU A 165 -2.24 -14.14 6.39
N GLY A 166 -0.92 -14.15 6.58
CA GLY A 166 0.06 -14.54 5.57
C GLY A 166 0.43 -13.44 4.59
N ALA A 167 0.40 -12.18 5.02
CA ALA A 167 0.98 -11.06 4.26
C ALA A 167 2.48 -11.25 4.03
N HIS A 168 2.96 -10.83 2.85
CA HIS A 168 4.38 -10.83 2.52
C HIS A 168 4.97 -9.42 2.60
N VAL A 169 5.73 -9.13 3.67
CA VAL A 169 6.43 -7.85 3.81
C VAL A 169 7.78 -7.92 3.10
N ASN A 170 7.96 -7.14 2.03
CA ASN A 170 9.18 -7.17 1.20
C ASN A 170 10.39 -6.52 1.91
N ARG A 171 10.14 -5.41 2.63
CA ARG A 171 11.20 -4.61 3.25
C ARG A 171 10.98 -4.42 4.75
N PRO A 172 10.93 -5.51 5.53
CA PRO A 172 10.63 -5.39 6.95
C PRO A 172 11.81 -4.70 7.66
N ARG A 173 11.49 -3.78 8.58
CA ARG A 173 12.46 -3.02 9.39
C ARG A 173 12.04 -3.02 10.86
N GLY A 174 12.98 -2.79 11.76
CA GLY A 174 12.71 -2.65 13.20
C GLY A 174 11.89 -3.81 13.77
N GLU A 175 10.84 -3.48 14.53
CA GLU A 175 9.92 -4.45 15.15
C GLU A 175 9.26 -5.42 14.14
N VAL A 176 8.89 -4.94 12.95
CA VAL A 176 8.29 -5.77 11.90
C VAL A 176 9.28 -6.81 11.38
N ALA A 177 10.56 -6.47 11.25
CA ALA A 177 11.61 -7.43 10.91
C ALA A 177 11.71 -8.56 11.94
N LYS A 178 11.62 -8.23 13.23
CA LYS A 178 11.58 -9.24 14.29
C LYS A 178 10.43 -10.21 14.09
N MET A 179 9.24 -9.67 13.85
CA MET A 179 8.01 -10.45 13.65
C MET A 179 8.11 -11.39 12.43
N VAL A 180 8.67 -10.90 11.31
CA VAL A 180 8.87 -11.71 10.10
C VAL A 180 9.90 -12.80 10.34
N TYR A 181 11.09 -12.47 10.86
CA TYR A 181 12.15 -13.45 11.06
C TYR A 181 11.83 -14.48 12.14
N ALA A 182 11.03 -14.13 13.16
CA ALA A 182 10.55 -15.07 14.16
C ALA A 182 9.61 -16.14 13.58
N ARG A 183 8.97 -15.88 12.43
CA ARG A 183 8.11 -16.84 11.70
C ARG A 183 8.88 -17.67 10.67
N MET A 184 10.14 -17.32 10.37
CA MET A 184 10.95 -18.06 9.40
C MET A 184 11.52 -19.35 10.01
N ASP A 185 11.75 -20.34 9.15
CA ASP A 185 12.45 -21.57 9.53
C ASP A 185 13.83 -21.22 10.15
N PRO A 186 14.12 -21.67 11.39
CA PRO A 186 15.40 -21.44 12.03
C PRO A 186 16.61 -21.92 11.22
N GLU A 187 16.49 -22.95 10.38
CA GLU A 187 17.57 -23.37 9.46
C GLU A 187 17.87 -22.32 8.39
N ASN A 188 16.85 -21.67 7.84
CA ASN A 188 17.06 -20.58 6.86
C ASN A 188 17.80 -19.42 7.52
N ILE A 189 17.41 -19.06 8.74
CA ILE A 189 18.08 -18.01 9.51
C ILE A 189 19.55 -18.38 9.80
N ARG A 190 19.82 -19.63 10.18
CA ARG A 190 21.20 -20.13 10.37
C ARG A 190 22.02 -20.03 9.09
N MET A 191 21.46 -20.46 7.97
CA MET A 191 22.13 -20.40 6.66
C MET A 191 22.49 -18.97 6.27
N ILE A 192 21.54 -18.03 6.40
CA ILE A 192 21.76 -16.61 6.10
C ILE A 192 22.88 -16.03 7.00
N ARG A 193 22.87 -16.34 8.30
CA ARG A 193 23.93 -15.90 9.23
C ARG A 193 25.29 -16.48 8.88
N ASN A 194 25.36 -17.74 8.48
CA ASN A 194 26.61 -18.37 8.07
C ASN A 194 27.16 -17.72 6.79
N LEU A 195 26.30 -17.47 5.80
CA LEU A 195 26.69 -16.75 4.59
C LEU A 195 27.23 -15.36 4.92
N LYS A 196 26.55 -14.62 5.80
CA LYS A 196 27.00 -13.30 6.27
C LYS A 196 28.38 -13.34 6.94
N ARG A 197 28.65 -14.34 7.78
CA ARG A 197 29.97 -14.51 8.43
C ARG A 197 31.09 -14.82 7.43
N VAL A 198 30.80 -15.60 6.39
CA VAL A 198 31.78 -15.93 5.35
C VAL A 198 32.08 -14.71 4.47
N MET A 199 31.04 -13.97 4.07
CA MET A 199 31.18 -12.83 3.15
C MET A 199 31.62 -11.54 3.83
N ASP A 200 31.26 -11.33 5.10
CA ASP A 200 31.58 -10.14 5.88
C ASP A 200 32.03 -10.52 7.30
N PRO A 201 33.21 -11.14 7.45
CA PRO A 201 33.71 -11.62 8.74
C PRO A 201 33.99 -10.48 9.73
N LYS A 202 34.17 -9.25 9.25
CA LYS A 202 34.41 -8.06 10.08
C LYS A 202 33.12 -7.29 10.39
N GLY A 203 31.98 -7.69 9.85
CA GLY A 203 30.68 -7.05 10.10
C GLY A 203 30.58 -5.61 9.58
N LEU A 204 31.33 -5.26 8.53
CA LEU A 204 31.41 -3.89 8.01
C LEU A 204 30.23 -3.52 7.10
N LEU A 205 29.60 -4.51 6.45
CA LEU A 205 28.54 -4.28 5.48
C LEU A 205 27.19 -4.24 6.20
N ASN A 206 26.65 -3.04 6.44
CA ASN A 206 25.33 -2.80 7.05
C ASN A 206 25.05 -3.72 8.25
N PRO A 207 25.82 -3.56 9.36
CA PRO A 207 25.54 -4.28 10.59
C PRO A 207 24.08 -4.08 11.02
N GLY A 208 23.45 -5.12 11.55
CA GLY A 208 22.07 -5.06 12.04
C GLY A 208 20.96 -5.17 10.98
N GLN A 209 21.24 -5.03 9.68
CA GLN A 209 20.21 -5.04 8.62
C GLN A 209 19.36 -6.34 8.56
N LEU A 210 19.91 -7.46 9.04
CA LEU A 210 19.17 -8.72 9.16
C LEU A 210 18.69 -9.01 10.59
N MET A 211 19.21 -8.33 11.62
CA MET A 211 19.39 -8.97 12.94
C MET A 211 19.40 -8.05 14.18
N GLU A 212 19.47 -6.72 14.09
CA GLU A 212 19.29 -5.89 15.33
C GLU A 212 17.82 -5.83 15.79
N GLY A 213 16.99 -6.61 15.11
CA GLY A 213 15.65 -6.98 15.49
C GLY A 213 15.52 -8.31 16.27
N VAL A 214 16.57 -9.02 16.68
CA VAL A 214 16.37 -10.31 17.38
C VAL A 214 17.22 -10.39 18.63
#